data_AF-A0A2E3I027-F1
#
_entry.id   AF-A0A2E3I027-F1
#
_cell.length_a   1.000
_cell.length_b   1.000
_cell.length_c   1.000
_cell.angle_alpha   90.00
_cell.angle_beta   90.00
_cell.angle_gamma   90.00
#
_symmetry.space_group_name_H-M   'P 1'
#
loop_
_entity.id
_entity.type
_entity.pdbx_description
1 polymer ?
#
loop_
_entity_poly.entity_id
_entity_poly.type
_entity_poly.pdbx_seq_one_letter_code
_entity_poly.pdbx_strand_id
1 'polypeptide(L)'
;MAYKEIANSKPFIINKNLGSAMVLESQDFTQTNADGLSVVEPTQKQKYDFDRNGWILVPGILPDNEIRQMRDFCYQLRQDPESIPEHERCTIGGPLQKLTDHPVVVGFMNEFLANPAIMSQDCYGFRMETTHL
;
A
#
# COMPACT_ATOMS: atom_id res chain seq x y z
N MET A 1 32.57 5.85 -14.32
CA MET A 1 32.59 4.50 -13.72
C MET A 1 31.25 3.87 -14.03
N ALA A 2 31.23 2.71 -14.71
CA ALA A 2 29.99 2.00 -15.02
C ALA A 2 29.59 1.15 -13.80
N TYR A 3 28.39 1.39 -13.26
CA TYR A 3 27.86 0.61 -12.16
C TYR A 3 27.53 -0.79 -12.65
N LYS A 4 28.04 -1.81 -11.95
CA LYS A 4 27.82 -3.22 -12.28
C LYS A 4 26.38 -3.56 -11.87
N GLU A 5 25.54 -3.88 -12.85
CA GLU A 5 24.16 -4.30 -12.62
C GLU A 5 24.12 -5.49 -11.64
N ILE A 6 23.30 -5.40 -10.60
CA ILE A 6 23.16 -6.45 -9.61
C ILE A 6 22.48 -7.63 -10.31
N ALA A 7 23.19 -8.76 -10.40
CA ALA A 7 22.77 -9.93 -11.18
C ALA A 7 21.43 -10.57 -10.74
N ASN A 8 20.90 -10.20 -9.58
CA ASN A 8 19.61 -10.68 -9.08
C ASN A 8 18.68 -9.49 -8.81
N SER A 9 18.08 -8.98 -9.88
CA SER A 9 17.02 -7.96 -9.80
C SER A 9 15.65 -8.54 -9.42
N LYS A 10 15.51 -9.87 -9.30
CA LYS A 10 14.26 -10.54 -9.00
C LYS A 10 14.29 -11.10 -7.56
N PRO A 11 13.28 -10.84 -6.73
CA PRO A 11 13.20 -11.39 -5.38
C PRO A 11 13.12 -12.93 -5.45
N PHE A 12 13.92 -13.61 -4.61
CA PHE A 12 13.94 -15.06 -4.51
C PHE A 12 13.16 -15.51 -3.27
N ILE A 13 11.97 -16.08 -3.47
CA ILE A 13 11.12 -16.59 -2.38
C ILE A 13 11.17 -18.12 -2.40
N ILE A 14 11.55 -18.73 -1.27
CA ILE A 14 11.53 -20.19 -1.06
C ILE A 14 10.15 -20.58 -0.54
N ASN A 15 9.37 -21.32 -1.33
CA ASN A 15 8.08 -21.89 -0.92
C ASN A 15 8.13 -23.44 -0.89
N LYS A 16 7.05 -24.10 -0.44
CA LYS A 16 6.83 -25.55 -0.47
C LYS A 16 6.53 -26.07 -1.90
N ASN A 17 7.22 -25.55 -2.91
CA ASN A 17 7.08 -25.90 -4.33
C ASN A 17 8.23 -26.80 -4.81
N LEU A 18 8.71 -27.69 -3.94
CA LEU A 18 9.77 -28.66 -4.23
C LEU A 18 11.09 -28.01 -4.71
N GLY A 19 11.40 -26.79 -4.25
CA GLY A 19 12.66 -26.10 -4.56
C GLY A 19 12.64 -25.27 -5.83
N SER A 20 11.46 -24.98 -6.39
CA SER A 20 11.34 -24.07 -7.54
C SER A 20 11.41 -22.61 -7.08
N ALA A 21 12.12 -21.75 -7.81
CA ALA A 21 12.09 -20.33 -7.53
C ALA A 21 10.67 -19.79 -7.80
N MET A 22 10.05 -19.11 -6.83
CA MET A 22 8.85 -18.32 -7.12
C MET A 22 9.31 -17.04 -7.81
N VAL A 23 9.11 -16.97 -9.12
CA VAL A 23 9.35 -15.77 -9.91
C VAL A 23 8.06 -14.97 -9.89
N LEU A 24 8.04 -13.86 -9.15
CA LEU A 24 6.93 -12.91 -9.21
C LEU A 24 7.20 -11.93 -10.34
N GLU A 25 6.23 -11.83 -11.24
CA GLU A 25 6.19 -10.76 -12.22
C GLU A 25 5.29 -9.64 -11.71
N SER A 26 5.55 -8.41 -12.12
CA SER A 26 4.76 -7.25 -11.69
C SER A 26 3.27 -7.43 -11.98
N GLN A 27 2.92 -8.13 -13.06
CA GLN A 27 1.53 -8.48 -13.43
C GLN A 27 0.81 -9.43 -12.46
N ASP A 28 1.54 -10.11 -11.57
CA ASP A 28 0.93 -10.99 -10.57
C ASP A 28 0.32 -10.16 -9.40
N PHE A 29 0.82 -8.94 -9.19
CA PHE A 29 0.30 -8.02 -8.18
C PHE A 29 -0.94 -7.28 -8.68
N THR A 30 -1.78 -6.84 -7.75
CA THR A 30 -2.95 -6.01 -8.06
C THR A 30 -2.50 -4.70 -8.72
N GLN A 31 -3.00 -4.42 -9.93
CA GLN A 31 -2.55 -3.29 -10.76
C GLN A 31 -3.32 -1.99 -10.53
N THR A 32 -4.50 -2.08 -9.94
CA THR A 32 -5.36 -0.93 -9.65
C THR A 32 -5.85 -0.96 -8.22
N ASN A 33 -6.13 0.21 -7.64
CA ASN A 33 -6.82 0.29 -6.37
C ASN A 33 -8.35 0.07 -6.54
N ALA A 34 -9.13 0.16 -5.47
CA ALA A 34 -10.57 -0.04 -5.50
C ALA A 34 -11.31 1.02 -6.36
N ASP A 35 -10.73 2.21 -6.52
CA ASP A 35 -11.23 3.28 -7.39
C ASP A 35 -10.79 3.12 -8.87
N GLY A 36 -10.06 2.05 -9.21
CA GLY A 36 -9.57 1.80 -10.56
C GLY A 36 -8.33 2.62 -10.95
N LEU A 37 -7.69 3.30 -9.99
CA LEU A 37 -6.47 4.07 -10.22
C LEU A 37 -5.26 3.14 -10.28
N SER A 38 -4.36 3.37 -11.24
CA SER A 38 -3.16 2.56 -11.41
C SER A 38 -2.23 2.66 -10.20
N VAL A 39 -1.82 1.50 -9.69
CA VAL A 39 -0.86 1.37 -8.60
C VAL A 39 0.48 2.01 -8.96
N VAL A 40 1.10 2.68 -7.98
CA VAL A 40 2.39 3.35 -8.17
C VAL A 40 3.48 2.54 -7.50
N GLU A 41 4.33 1.90 -8.30
CA GLU A 41 5.46 1.12 -7.78
C GLU A 41 6.51 2.01 -7.08
N PRO A 42 7.08 1.57 -5.94
CA PRO A 42 8.18 2.28 -5.30
C PRO A 42 9.41 2.32 -6.21
N THR A 43 10.05 3.48 -6.28
CA THR A 43 11.35 3.61 -6.97
C THR A 43 12.43 2.80 -6.26
N GLN A 44 13.49 2.40 -6.98
CA GLN A 44 14.63 1.70 -6.39
C GLN A 44 15.26 2.45 -5.21
N LYS A 45 15.29 3.79 -5.28
CA LYS A 45 15.76 4.63 -4.17
C LYS A 45 14.84 4.51 -2.95
N GLN A 46 13.52 4.55 -3.13
CA GLN A 46 12.58 4.38 -2.03
C GLN A 46 12.68 3.00 -1.40
N LYS A 47 12.88 1.95 -2.22
CA LYS A 47 13.12 0.58 -1.71
C LYS A 47 14.36 0.53 -0.83
N TYR A 48 15.47 1.07 -1.34
CA TYR A 48 16.72 1.17 -0.58
C TYR A 48 16.60 1.99 0.71
N ASP A 49 15.94 3.15 0.65
CA ASP A 49 15.76 4.01 1.83
C ASP A 49 14.88 3.32 2.89
N PHE A 50 13.84 2.57 2.47
CA PHE A 50 13.00 1.78 3.38
C PHE A 50 13.80 0.64 4.02
N ASP A 51 14.52 -0.17 3.25
CA ASP A 51 15.35 -1.25 3.78
C ASP A 51 16.40 -0.75 4.77
N ARG A 52 16.97 0.43 4.49
CA ARG A 52 18.01 1.03 5.33
C ARG A 52 17.46 1.65 6.61
N ASN A 53 16.36 2.41 6.52
CA ASN A 53 15.88 3.27 7.61
C ASN A 53 14.70 2.66 8.37
N GLY A 54 14.01 1.68 7.79
CA GLY A 54 12.72 1.16 8.25
C GLY A 54 11.55 2.11 8.00
N TRP A 55 11.76 3.24 7.33
CA TRP A 55 10.73 4.23 6.99
C TRP A 55 11.12 5.02 5.74
N ILE A 56 10.12 5.57 5.04
CA ILE A 56 10.29 6.49 3.91
C ILE A 56 9.32 7.66 4.02
N LEU A 57 9.71 8.81 3.47
CA LEU A 57 8.83 9.98 3.31
C LEU A 57 8.59 10.20 1.81
N VAL A 58 7.32 10.23 1.43
CA VAL A 58 6.89 10.57 0.07
C VAL A 58 6.07 11.86 0.15
N PRO A 59 6.63 13.01 -0.28
CA PRO A 59 5.95 14.30 -0.15
C PRO A 59 4.87 14.48 -1.22
N GLY A 60 3.84 15.27 -0.91
CA GLY A 60 2.88 15.78 -1.90
C GLY A 60 1.97 14.71 -2.52
N ILE A 61 1.70 13.62 -1.80
CA ILE A 61 0.84 12.54 -2.30
C ILE A 61 -0.62 12.97 -2.37
N LEU A 62 -1.10 13.73 -1.38
CA LEU A 62 -2.49 14.12 -1.26
C LEU A 62 -2.67 15.61 -1.63
N PRO A 63 -3.73 15.97 -2.36
CA PRO A 63 -4.08 17.35 -2.62
C PRO A 63 -4.72 18.02 -1.39
N ASP A 64 -4.62 19.35 -1.31
CA ASP A 64 -5.07 20.13 -0.14
C ASP A 64 -6.56 19.95 0.21
N ASN A 65 -7.40 19.74 -0.79
CA ASN A 65 -8.84 19.51 -0.60
C ASN A 65 -9.10 18.16 0.10
N GLU A 66 -8.41 17.10 -0.30
CA GLU A 66 -8.53 15.78 0.33
C GLU A 66 -7.98 15.81 1.75
N ILE A 67 -6.85 16.48 1.97
CA ILE A 67 -6.28 16.64 3.31
C ILE A 67 -7.29 17.32 4.26
N ARG A 68 -7.93 18.40 3.79
CA ARG A 68 -8.96 19.09 4.58
C ARG A 68 -10.14 18.17 4.88
N GLN A 69 -10.66 17.48 3.87
CA GLN A 69 -11.79 16.56 4.03
C GLN A 69 -11.49 15.44 5.03
N MET A 70 -10.33 14.79 4.90
CA MET A 70 -9.89 13.71 5.79
C MET A 70 -9.71 14.22 7.23
N ARG A 71 -9.11 15.39 7.39
CA ARG A 71 -8.91 16.01 8.72
C ARG A 71 -10.24 16.37 9.38
N ASP A 72 -11.15 16.97 8.63
CA ASP A 72 -12.46 17.38 9.15
C ASP A 72 -13.28 16.14 9.56
N PHE A 73 -13.18 15.04 8.79
CA PHE A 73 -13.74 13.75 9.18
C PHE A 73 -13.14 13.18 10.47
N CYS A 74 -11.80 13.26 10.66
CA CYS A 74 -11.18 12.84 11.93
C CYS A 74 -11.70 13.65 13.13
N TYR A 75 -11.92 14.96 12.96
CA TYR A 75 -12.51 15.78 14.01
C TYR A 75 -13.96 15.39 14.29
N GLN A 76 -14.76 15.17 13.25
CA GLN A 76 -16.14 14.71 13.37
C GLN A 76 -16.22 13.35 14.07
N LEU A 77 -15.39 12.39 13.67
CA LEU A 77 -15.34 11.06 14.28
C LEU A 77 -15.03 11.11 15.77
N ARG A 78 -14.18 12.06 16.19
CA ARG A 78 -13.83 12.23 17.61
C ARG A 78 -14.88 12.99 18.41
N GLN A 79 -15.50 14.01 17.82
CA GLN A 79 -16.36 14.96 18.55
C GLN A 79 -17.84 14.59 18.48
N ASP A 80 -18.28 14.03 17.36
CA ASP A 80 -19.68 13.67 17.09
C ASP A 80 -19.77 12.41 16.22
N PRO A 81 -19.32 11.25 16.72
CA PRO A 81 -19.33 9.99 15.96
C PRO A 81 -20.75 9.55 15.55
N GLU A 82 -21.77 9.92 16.33
CA GLU A 82 -23.16 9.54 16.05
C GLU A 82 -23.70 10.19 14.78
N SER A 83 -23.13 11.32 14.35
CA SER A 83 -23.46 11.97 13.07
C SER A 83 -22.95 11.21 11.84
N ILE A 84 -22.01 10.27 12.00
CA ILE A 84 -21.43 9.47 10.91
C ILE A 84 -22.23 8.17 10.77
N PRO A 85 -22.41 7.60 9.57
CA PRO A 85 -23.00 6.27 9.41
C PRO A 85 -22.21 5.20 10.17
N GLU A 86 -22.87 4.27 10.86
CA GLU A 86 -22.23 3.28 11.74
C GLU A 86 -21.06 2.52 11.07
N HIS A 87 -21.23 2.11 9.81
CA HIS A 87 -20.21 1.38 9.04
C HIS A 87 -18.97 2.22 8.67
N GLU A 88 -19.04 3.55 8.80
CA GLU A 88 -17.93 4.47 8.57
C GLU A 88 -17.34 5.02 9.88
N ARG A 89 -17.88 4.68 11.06
CA ARG A 89 -17.42 5.17 12.37
C ARG A 89 -16.11 4.49 12.83
N CYS A 90 -15.11 4.52 11.98
CA CYS A 90 -13.79 3.98 12.27
C CYS A 90 -12.71 4.83 11.59
N THR A 91 -11.47 4.60 12.00
CA THR A 91 -10.31 5.39 11.60
C THR A 91 -9.79 5.02 10.20
N ILE A 92 -10.50 4.13 9.49
CA ILE A 92 -10.36 3.85 8.06
C ILE A 92 -11.67 4.09 7.29
N GLY A 93 -12.68 4.70 7.92
CA GLY A 93 -13.99 4.93 7.32
C GLY A 93 -14.07 6.21 6.49
N GLY A 94 -15.14 6.34 5.70
CA GLY A 94 -15.45 7.53 4.92
C GLY A 94 -14.29 7.99 4.03
N PRO A 95 -13.87 9.27 4.06
CA PRO A 95 -12.79 9.77 3.20
C PRO A 95 -11.42 9.16 3.53
N LEU A 96 -11.22 8.53 4.70
CA LEU A 96 -9.97 7.88 5.06
C LEU A 96 -9.76 6.55 4.32
N GLN A 97 -10.81 5.95 3.73
CA GLN A 97 -10.67 4.77 2.88
C GLN A 97 -9.73 5.04 1.70
N LYS A 98 -9.84 6.23 1.09
CA LYS A 98 -8.97 6.67 -0.01
C LYS A 98 -7.52 6.82 0.42
N LEU A 99 -7.29 7.19 1.67
CA LEU A 99 -5.94 7.30 2.22
C LEU A 99 -5.30 5.91 2.37
N THR A 100 -6.05 4.95 2.89
CA THR A 100 -5.56 3.58 3.07
C THR A 100 -5.42 2.82 1.76
N ASP A 101 -6.28 3.11 0.79
CA ASP A 101 -6.30 2.51 -0.54
C ASP A 101 -5.58 3.36 -1.60
N HIS A 102 -4.74 4.30 -1.16
CA HIS A 102 -4.05 5.21 -2.08
C HIS A 102 -3.09 4.42 -2.98
N PRO A 103 -2.98 4.69 -4.30
CA PRO A 103 -2.14 3.92 -5.23
C PRO A 103 -0.67 3.75 -4.83
N VAL A 104 -0.10 4.77 -4.18
CA VAL A 104 1.26 4.73 -3.61
C VAL A 104 1.34 3.78 -2.41
N VAL A 105 0.31 3.73 -1.56
CA VAL A 105 0.24 2.80 -0.42
C VAL A 105 0.08 1.37 -0.94
N VAL A 106 -0.84 1.13 -1.88
CA VAL A 106 -1.03 -0.20 -2.48
C VAL A 106 0.27 -0.70 -3.13
N GLY A 107 0.96 0.14 -3.90
CA GLY A 107 2.23 -0.24 -4.53
C GLY A 107 3.34 -0.53 -3.52
N PHE A 108 3.38 0.22 -2.42
CA PHE A 108 4.28 -0.07 -1.31
C PHE A 108 3.94 -1.42 -0.64
N MET A 109 2.67 -1.68 -0.35
CA MET A 109 2.26 -2.94 0.27
C MET A 109 2.45 -4.13 -0.66
N ASN A 110 2.27 -3.96 -1.97
CA ASN A 110 2.59 -4.96 -2.98
C ASN A 110 4.06 -5.36 -2.94
N GLU A 111 4.97 -4.39 -2.85
CA GLU A 111 6.41 -4.67 -2.81
C GLU A 111 6.84 -5.41 -1.54
N PHE A 112 6.34 -4.99 -0.37
CA PHE A 112 6.92 -5.41 0.90
C PHE A 112 6.10 -6.43 1.69
N LEU A 113 4.77 -6.46 1.52
CA LEU A 113 3.86 -7.24 2.37
C LEU A 113 3.00 -8.24 1.60
N ALA A 114 2.85 -8.10 0.28
CA ALA A 114 1.96 -8.96 -0.47
C ALA A 114 2.43 -10.42 -0.45
N ASN A 115 1.50 -11.30 -0.14
CA ASN A 115 1.67 -12.74 -0.23
C ASN A 115 1.16 -13.23 -1.59
N PRO A 116 2.06 -13.73 -2.45
CA PRO A 116 1.69 -14.21 -3.78
C PRO A 116 0.69 -15.35 -3.81
N ALA A 117 0.60 -16.12 -2.73
CA ALA A 117 -0.29 -17.28 -2.68
C ALA A 117 -1.78 -16.91 -2.59
N ILE A 118 -2.10 -15.66 -2.25
CA ILE A 118 -3.48 -15.21 -1.98
C ILE A 118 -3.87 -13.94 -2.74
N MET A 119 -2.97 -13.37 -3.53
CA MET A 119 -3.23 -12.16 -4.29
C MET A 119 -3.84 -12.46 -5.67
N SER A 120 -4.64 -11.53 -6.17
CA SER A 120 -5.16 -11.51 -7.54
C SER A 120 -5.44 -10.06 -7.96
N GLN A 121 -5.96 -9.86 -9.18
CA GLN A 121 -6.41 -8.53 -9.61
C GLN A 121 -7.63 -8.02 -8.81
N ASP A 122 -8.39 -8.92 -8.19
CA ASP A 122 -9.58 -8.57 -7.40
C ASP A 122 -9.32 -8.66 -5.88
N CYS A 123 -8.11 -9.05 -5.47
CA CYS A 123 -7.78 -9.33 -4.07
C CYS A 123 -6.34 -8.92 -3.76
N TYR A 124 -6.17 -7.99 -2.82
CA TYR A 124 -4.85 -7.61 -2.35
C TYR A 124 -4.13 -8.76 -1.63
N GLY A 125 -2.82 -8.87 -1.84
CA GLY A 125 -1.98 -9.88 -1.18
C GLY A 125 -1.67 -9.60 0.28
N PHE A 126 -2.19 -8.50 0.83
CA PHE A 126 -1.94 -8.04 2.19
C PHE A 126 -3.27 -7.71 2.87
N ARG A 127 -3.25 -7.59 4.19
CA ARG A 127 -4.41 -7.15 4.97
C ARG A 127 -4.03 -6.04 5.93
N MET A 128 -4.98 -5.15 6.15
CA MET A 128 -4.92 -4.15 7.21
C MET A 128 -5.73 -4.65 8.39
N GLU A 129 -5.06 -4.82 9.53
CA GLU A 129 -5.65 -5.49 10.70
C GLU A 129 -6.26 -4.52 11.70
N THR A 130 -5.52 -3.46 12.01
CA THR A 130 -5.89 -2.51 13.06
C THR A 130 -5.41 -1.12 12.69
N THR A 131 -6.14 -0.15 13.22
CA THR A 131 -5.84 1.27 13.13
C THR A 131 -6.26 1.89 14.46
N HIS A 132 -5.42 2.77 14.98
CA HIS A 132 -5.64 3.41 16.27
C HIS A 132 -5.44 4.92 16.07
N LEU A 133 -6.35 5.72 16.62
CA LEU A 133 -6.25 7.18 16.72
C LEU A 133 -5.90 7.59 18.15
#